data_AF-A0A1F2JQP5-F1
#
_entry.id   AF-A0A1F2JQP5-F1
#
_cell.length_a   1.000
_cell.length_b   1.000
_cell.length_c   1.000
_cell.angle_alpha   90.00
_cell.angle_beta   90.00
_cell.angle_gamma   90.00
#
_symmetry.space_group_name_H-M   'P 1'
#
loop_
_entity.id
_entity.type
_entity.pdbx_description
1 polymer ?
#
loop_
_entity_poly.entity_id
_entity_poly.type
_entity_poly.pdbx_seq_one_letter_code
_entity_poly.pdbx_strand_id
1 'polypeptide(L)' 'MIVGPQLVDCEGVSPMKCMQVKAEESDNWEYFYGNIQGFNYESGYEYVIKVKVEEVRNPPADGSSQQYTLITQVSKTKK' A
#
# COMPACT_ATOMS: atom_id res chain seq x y z
N MET A 1 -8.28 3.39 -2.76
CA MET A 1 -7.21 3.30 -1.75
C MET A 1 -6.43 4.60 -1.78
N ILE A 2 -6.19 5.18 -0.62
CA ILE A 2 -5.39 6.39 -0.43
C ILE A 2 -4.09 5.95 0.23
N VAL A 3 -2.95 6.38 -0.31
CA VAL A 3 -1.61 6.07 0.20
C VAL A 3 -1.00 7.34 0.78
N GLY A 4 -0.56 7.28 2.03
CA GLY A 4 -0.02 8.40 2.78
C GLY A 4 1.37 8.85 2.30
N PRO A 5 1.80 10.08 2.63
CA PRO A 5 3.03 10.68 2.14
C PRO A 5 4.32 10.20 2.80
N GLN A 6 4.22 9.36 3.83
CA GLN A 6 5.38 8.87 4.57
C GLN A 6 5.31 7.36 4.77
N LEU A 7 6.48 6.73 4.72
CA LEU A 7 6.63 5.37 5.22
C LEU A 7 6.92 5.44 6.72
N VAL A 8 6.22 4.61 7.47
CA VAL A 8 6.34 4.55 8.94
C VAL A 8 7.05 3.28 9.36
N ASP A 9 7.73 3.35 10.51
CA ASP A 9 8.31 2.16 11.12
C ASP A 9 7.19 1.18 11.48
N CYS A 10 7.32 -0.04 10.99
CA CYS A 10 6.41 -1.15 11.24
C CYS A 10 7.21 -2.42 11.50
N GLU A 11 6.62 -3.34 12.25
CA GLU A 11 7.22 -4.64 12.54
C GLU A 11 6.44 -5.73 11.78
N GLY A 12 7.15 -6.43 10.89
CA GLY A 12 6.69 -7.68 10.29
C GLY A 12 7.52 -8.84 10.84
N VAL A 13 8.23 -9.55 9.96
CA VAL A 13 9.26 -10.53 10.37
C VAL A 13 10.51 -9.83 10.95
N SER A 14 10.72 -8.56 10.60
CA SER A 14 11.79 -7.70 11.12
C SER A 14 11.37 -6.22 11.03
N PRO A 15 12.07 -5.30 11.70
CA PRO A 15 11.81 -3.86 11.57
C PRO A 15 11.95 -3.42 10.10
N MET A 16 10.91 -2.77 9.58
CA MET A 16 10.89 -2.27 8.21
C MET A 16 10.05 -1.00 8.10
N LYS A 17 10.00 -0.44 6.88
CA LYS A 17 9.19 0.74 6.56
C LYS A 17 7.94 0.31 5.79
N CYS A 18 6.76 0.60 6.31
CA CYS A 18 5.48 0.30 5.68
C CYS A 18 4.83 1.56 5.11
N MET A 19 4.05 1.37 4.05
CA MET A 19 3.13 2.41 3.58
C MET A 19 1.96 2.53 4.56
N GLN A 20 1.42 3.75 4.69
CA GLN A 20 0.14 3.95 5.34
C GLN A 20 -0.95 4.03 4.28
N VAL A 21 -2.03 3.29 4.45
CA VAL A 21 -3.16 3.29 3.52
C VAL A 21 -4.47 3.50 4.24
N LYS A 22 -5.47 4.02 3.53
CA LYS A 22 -6.86 4.05 3.98
C LYS A 22 -7.79 3.77 2.80
N ALA A 23 -8.95 3.17 3.04
CA ALA A 23 -9.90 2.88 1.98
C ALA A 23 -10.60 4.16 1.52
N GLU A 24 -11.12 4.93 2.47
CA GLU A 24 -11.77 6.22 2.28
C GLU A 24 -11.11 7.34 3.09
N GLU A 25 -11.50 8.61 2.86
CA GLU A 25 -10.87 9.75 3.52
C GLU A 25 -11.14 9.81 5.03
N SER A 26 -12.31 9.31 5.45
CA SER A 26 -12.79 9.26 6.83
C SER A 26 -12.22 8.09 7.65
N ASP A 27 -11.58 7.13 7.00
CA ASP A 27 -11.02 5.96 7.68
C ASP A 27 -9.72 6.30 8.40
N ASN A 28 -9.41 5.47 9.39
CA ASN A 28 -8.11 5.51 10.06
C ASN A 28 -7.01 4.98 9.13
N TRP A 29 -5.79 5.47 9.34
CA TRP A 29 -4.62 4.94 8.63
C TRP A 29 -4.30 3.53 9.10
N GLU A 30 -4.12 2.63 8.13
CA GLU A 30 -3.69 1.25 8.32
C GLU A 30 -2.30 1.05 7.72
N TYR A 31 -1.54 0.11 8.28
CA TYR A 31 -0.23 -0.26 7.74
C TYR A 31 -0.39 -1.24 6.58
N PHE A 32 0.22 -0.90 5.46
CA PHE A 32 0.31 -1.76 4.30
C PHE A 32 1.71 -2.34 4.20
N TYR A 33 1.80 -3.63 4.52
CA TYR A 33 3.04 -4.41 4.61
C TYR A 33 3.48 -4.99 3.26
N GLY A 34 2.62 -4.92 2.24
CA GLY A 34 2.88 -5.48 0.92
C GLY A 34 3.48 -4.48 -0.06
N ASN A 35 3.69 -4.95 -1.29
CA ASN A 35 3.95 -4.09 -2.44
C ASN A 35 2.69 -3.99 -3.33
N ILE A 36 2.57 -2.89 -4.06
CA ILE A 36 1.56 -2.72 -5.10
C ILE A 36 2.30 -2.77 -6.44
N GLN A 37 2.05 -3.81 -7.24
CA GLN A 37 2.72 -4.01 -8.52
C GLN A 37 2.41 -2.83 -9.46
N GLY A 38 3.45 -2.23 -10.04
CA GLY A 38 3.33 -1.07 -10.93
C GLY A 38 3.13 0.27 -10.22
N PHE A 39 3.06 0.29 -8.89
CA PHE A 39 3.02 1.54 -8.12
C PHE A 39 4.42 1.93 -7.64
N ASN A 40 4.88 3.10 -8.08
CA ASN A 40 6.14 3.68 -7.63
C ASN A 40 5.85 4.71 -6.55
N TYR A 41 6.12 4.31 -5.31
CA TYR A 41 5.98 5.21 -4.17
C TYR A 41 7.11 6.25 -4.17
N GLU A 42 6.73 7.52 -4.00
CA GLU A 42 7.67 8.61 -3.68
C GLU A 42 7.23 9.30 -2.40
N SER A 43 8.17 9.49 -1.48
CA SER A 43 7.96 10.19 -0.22
C SER A 43 7.58 11.66 -0.43
N GLY A 44 6.74 12.19 0.47
CA GLY A 44 6.24 13.57 0.40
C GLY A 44 5.03 13.74 -0.52
N TYR A 45 4.44 12.65 -1.01
CA TYR A 45 3.23 12.69 -1.83
C TYR A 45 2.16 11.76 -1.27
N GLU A 46 0.94 12.28 -1.15
CA GLU A 46 -0.25 11.47 -0.94
C GLU A 46 -0.83 11.07 -2.30
N TYR A 47 -1.27 9.82 -2.41
CA TYR A 47 -1.80 9.26 -3.65
C TYR A 47 -3.22 8.78 -3.43
N VAL A 48 -4.09 8.99 -4.42
CA VAL A 48 -5.33 8.23 -4.53
C VAL A 48 -5.17 7.28 -5.70
N ILE A 49 -5.24 5.98 -5.45
CA ILE A 49 -5.03 4.94 -6.44
C ILE A 49 -6.18 3.93 -6.46
N LYS A 50 -6.42 3.38 -7.66
CA LYS A 50 -7.25 2.19 -7.86
C LYS A 50 -6.32 1.01 -8.04
N VAL A 51 -6.56 -0.04 -7.27
CA VAL A 51 -5.80 -1.29 -7.30
C VAL A 51 -6.75 -2.44 -7.60
N LYS A 52 -6.24 -3.44 -8.30
CA LYS A 52 -6.85 -4.76 -8.43
C LYS A 52 -6.30 -5.62 -7.30
N VAL A 53 -7.18 -6.28 -6.57
CA VAL A 53 -6.79 -7.24 -5.53
C VAL A 53 -7.17 -8.62 -6.05
N GLU A 54 -6.18 -9.52 -6.08
CA GLU A 54 -6.36 -10.90 -6.52
C GLU A 54 -5.89 -11.85 -5.43
N GLU A 55 -6.64 -12.93 -5.21
CA GLU A 55 -6.23 -13.99 -4.29
C GLU A 55 -5.13 -14.86 -4.93
N VAL A 56 -4.02 -15.02 -4.22
CA VAL A 56 -2.93 -15.89 -4.60
C VAL A 56 -3.23 -17.30 -4.10
N ARG A 57 -3.53 -18.23 -5.00
CA ARG A 57 -3.69 -19.65 -4.64
C ARG A 57 -2.32 -20.24 -4.30
N ASN A 58 -2.19 -20.76 -3.08
CA ASN A 58 -0.93 -21.23 -2.48
C ASN A 58 0.13 -20.12 -2.34
N PRO A 59 -0.10 -19.13 -1.47
CA PRO A 59 0.93 -18.13 -1.17
C PRO A 59 2.16 -18.82 -0.56
N PRO A 60 3.37 -18.26 -0.74
CA PRO A 60 4.53 -18.71 0.01
C PRO A 60 4.27 -18.56 1.50
N ALA A 61 4.95 -19.35 2.34
CA ALA A 61 4.68 -19.44 3.78
C ALA A 61 4.67 -18.08 4.49
N ASP A 62 5.52 -17.14 4.05
CA ASP A 62 5.66 -15.79 4.60
C ASP A 62 5.07 -14.69 3.68
N GLY A 63 4.35 -15.09 2.62
CA GLY A 63 3.77 -14.19 1.63
C GLY A 63 2.31 -13.86 1.91
N SER A 64 1.87 -12.68 1.45
CA SER A 64 0.44 -12.34 1.46
C SER A 64 -0.35 -13.28 0.55
N SER A 65 -1.54 -13.69 0.99
CA SER A 65 -2.54 -14.35 0.14
C SER A 65 -3.19 -13.37 -0.86
N GLN A 66 -2.85 -12.09 -0.83
CA GLN A 66 -3.41 -11.06 -1.70
C GLN A 66 -2.31 -10.38 -2.52
N GLN A 67 -2.54 -10.31 -3.83
CA GLN A 67 -1.70 -9.55 -4.76
C GLN A 67 -2.40 -8.25 -5.15
N TYR A 68 -1.70 -7.14 -4.99
CA TYR A 68 -2.19 -5.81 -5.32
C TYR A 68 -1.51 -5.31 -6.60
N THR A 69 -2.30 -4.97 -7.61
CA THR A 69 -1.79 -4.42 -8.87
C THR A 69 -2.39 -3.04 -9.12
N LEU A 70 -1.55 -2.05 -9.42
CA LEU A 70 -2.01 -0.71 -9.77
C LEU A 70 -2.83 -0.77 -11.07
N ILE A 71 -4.08 -0.33 -11.00
CA ILE A 71 -4.92 -0.11 -12.20
C ILE A 71 -4.70 1.32 -12.70
N THR A 72 -4.85 2.31 -11.81
CA THR A 72 -4.66 3.71 -12.15
C THR A 72 -4.31 4.54 -10.93
N GLN A 73 -3.48 5.56 -11.14
CA GLN A 73 -3.29 6.65 -10.19
C GLN A 73 -4.32 7.73 -10.50
N VAL A 74 -5.20 8.01 -9.55
CA VAL A 74 -6.26 9.03 -9.68
C VAL A 74 -5.69 10.41 -9.34
N SER A 75 -4.85 10.50 -8.31
CA SER A 75 -4.17 11.74 -7.95
C SER A 75 -2.81 11.48 -7.28
N LYS A 76 -1.95 12.48 -7.34
CA LYS A 76 -0.68 12.57 -6.63
C LYS A 76 -0.52 14.01 -6.15
N THR A 77 -0.54 14.20 -4.83
CA THR A 77 -0.54 15.53 -4.20
C THR A 77 0.64 15.65 -3.26
N LYS A 78 1.47 16.67 -3.44
CA LYS A 78 2.60 16.93 -2.55
C LYS A 78 2.08 17.38 -1.17
N LYS A 79 2.63 16.82 -0.10
CA LYS A 79 2.33 17.15 1.29
C LYS A 79 3.54 17.75 2.00
#